data_AF-A0A7J9KER8-F1
#
_entry.id   AF-A0A7J9KER8-F1
#
_cell.length_a   1.000
_cell.length_b   1.000
_cell.length_c   1.000
_cell.angle_alpha   90.00
_cell.angle_beta   90.00
_cell.angle_gamma   90.00
#
_symmetry.space_group_name_H-M   'P 1'
#
loop_
_entity.id
_entity.type
_entity.pdbx_description
1 polymer ?
#
loop_
_entity_poly.entity_id
_entity_poly.type
_entity_poly.pdbx_seq_one_letter_code
_entity_poly.pdbx_strand_id
1 'polypeptide(L)'
;MPHYFPLHITEAVKSIWDRWNIRGAILFSLWLQVLLILVAPLRKSARGKFNIILIWFAYLLADATANFAIGLISNSQRNQCDKASHKANQKPEDNSDLLAFWVPFLLLHLGGPDTITAFSLEDNELWLRHFLGLGFQAGAVVYVFIQSLPNKKLWVPTLLMFVAGMIKYIERTYALYKASLDKFRDSMLKKLDPGPNYAKLMEEYDFKKKNKLPTQITLEPDFPPKTDSLKDLEVVHYAYKYFKTFKGLVVDLIFSFRERNESRDFFKIRDPEDALRVIEVELNFLYRTLYTKVEVLHLKMKKIYVGYILRFLALACVLTTLGIFYFKVNKHEFRGVDIGITYTLLLGAIALDVIAIFMLIFSDRSIASIKDLKRPPWWAPIYKAFLVLMRPWWKTCTCNCKYKHNPEHELLATPLVVRRWSGSISSHNLI
;
A
#
# COMPACT_ATOMS: atom_id res chain seq x y z
N MET A 1 19.30 -44.10 -29.09
CA MET A 1 19.70 -42.75 -29.52
C MET A 1 18.56 -41.80 -29.19
N PRO A 2 18.75 -40.80 -28.31
CA PRO A 2 17.69 -39.86 -28.00
C PRO A 2 17.54 -38.88 -29.17
N HIS A 3 16.32 -38.78 -29.71
CA HIS A 3 15.93 -37.77 -30.68
C HIS A 3 15.99 -36.39 -30.01
N TYR A 4 17.05 -35.64 -30.26
CA TYR A 4 17.06 -34.21 -30.01
C TYR A 4 16.12 -33.55 -31.01
N PHE A 5 14.98 -33.06 -30.55
CA PHE A 5 14.17 -32.10 -31.31
C PHE A 5 14.92 -30.76 -31.32
N PRO A 6 15.49 -30.30 -32.45
CA PRO A 6 16.06 -28.97 -32.49
C PRO A 6 14.90 -27.97 -32.43
N LEU A 7 14.80 -27.24 -31.32
CA LEU A 7 13.84 -26.15 -31.19
C LEU A 7 14.31 -25.02 -32.11
N HIS A 8 13.89 -25.05 -33.38
CA HIS A 8 14.23 -24.06 -34.40
C HIS A 8 13.45 -22.78 -34.08
N ILE A 9 13.96 -21.98 -33.13
CA ILE A 9 13.48 -20.61 -32.94
C ILE A 9 13.77 -19.89 -34.26
N THR A 10 12.72 -19.58 -35.02
CA THR A 10 12.82 -18.84 -36.29
C THR A 10 13.63 -17.56 -36.08
N GLU A 11 14.58 -17.27 -36.97
CA GLU A 11 15.46 -16.09 -36.87
C GLU A 11 14.70 -14.77 -36.68
N ALA A 12 13.49 -14.69 -37.25
CA ALA A 12 12.56 -13.59 -37.04
C ALA A 12 12.23 -13.38 -35.55
N VAL A 13 11.88 -14.44 -34.82
CA VAL A 13 11.57 -14.41 -33.38
C VAL A 13 12.80 -13.99 -32.58
N LYS A 14 13.97 -14.53 -32.90
CA LYS A 14 15.24 -14.12 -32.25
C LYS A 14 15.51 -12.63 -32.47
N SER A 15 15.35 -12.13 -33.69
CA SER A 15 15.55 -10.71 -34.01
C SER A 15 14.56 -9.77 -33.32
N ILE A 16 13.34 -10.22 -33.08
CA ILE A 16 12.32 -9.45 -32.34
C ILE A 16 12.66 -9.45 -30.86
N TRP A 17 13.00 -10.63 -30.31
CA TRP A 17 13.42 -10.79 -28.93
C TRP A 17 14.62 -9.90 -28.59
N ASP A 18 15.68 -9.92 -29.40
CA ASP A 18 16.89 -9.13 -29.16
C ASP A 18 16.63 -7.61 -29.17
N ARG A 19 15.58 -7.16 -29.88
CA ARG A 19 15.19 -5.74 -29.94
C ARG A 19 14.23 -5.30 -28.84
N TRP A 20 13.43 -6.22 -28.32
CA TRP A 20 12.30 -5.90 -27.42
C TRP A 20 12.41 -6.52 -26.04
N ASN A 21 13.34 -7.44 -25.77
CA ASN A 21 13.46 -8.12 -24.49
C ASN A 21 13.49 -7.15 -23.29
N ILE A 22 14.41 -6.18 -23.29
CA ILE A 22 14.57 -5.19 -22.21
C ILE A 22 13.39 -4.21 -22.20
N ARG A 23 13.08 -3.62 -23.37
CA ARG A 23 12.01 -2.62 -23.52
C ARG A 23 10.65 -3.16 -23.08
N GLY A 24 10.31 -4.35 -23.58
CA GLY A 24 9.10 -5.07 -23.27
C GLY A 24 9.04 -5.46 -21.79
N ALA A 25 10.12 -5.97 -21.21
CA ALA A 25 10.15 -6.35 -19.80
C ALA A 25 9.94 -5.14 -18.87
N ILE A 26 10.56 -3.99 -19.16
CA ILE A 26 10.37 -2.76 -18.36
C ILE A 26 8.94 -2.22 -18.48
N LEU A 27 8.39 -2.14 -19.69
CA LEU A 27 7.00 -1.70 -19.90
C LEU A 27 5.99 -2.66 -19.26
N PHE A 28 6.25 -3.97 -19.35
CA PHE A 28 5.43 -4.99 -18.70
C PHE A 28 5.50 -4.88 -17.18
N SER A 29 6.68 -4.58 -16.62
CA SER A 29 6.84 -4.30 -15.19
C SER A 29 5.98 -3.09 -14.77
N LEU A 30 6.01 -1.98 -15.52
CA LEU A 30 5.16 -0.82 -15.25
C LEU A 30 3.66 -1.16 -15.36
N TRP A 31 3.28 -1.93 -16.39
CA TRP A 31 1.89 -2.35 -16.58
C TRP A 31 1.38 -3.19 -15.39
N LEU A 32 2.20 -4.08 -14.84
CA LEU A 32 1.85 -4.85 -13.64
C LEU A 32 1.65 -3.94 -12.42
N GLN A 33 2.46 -2.89 -12.25
CA GLN A 33 2.26 -1.90 -11.17
C GLN A 33 0.92 -1.16 -11.33
N VAL A 34 0.59 -0.75 -12.55
CA VAL A 34 -0.70 -0.11 -12.88
C VAL A 34 -1.88 -1.09 -12.69
N LEU A 35 -1.71 -2.35 -13.04
CA LEU A 35 -2.74 -3.36 -12.82
C LEU A 35 -2.99 -3.57 -11.32
N LEU A 36 -1.93 -3.68 -10.52
CA LEU A 36 -2.03 -3.86 -9.07
C LEU A 36 -2.63 -2.64 -8.36
N ILE A 37 -2.29 -1.41 -8.76
CA ILE A 37 -2.89 -0.22 -8.14
C ILE A 37 -4.40 -0.14 -8.37
N LEU A 38 -4.87 -0.58 -9.54
CA LEU A 38 -6.30 -0.52 -9.90
C LEU A 38 -7.10 -1.71 -9.34
N VAL A 39 -6.56 -2.93 -9.40
CA VAL A 39 -7.30 -4.15 -9.08
C VAL A 39 -7.14 -4.57 -7.62
N ALA A 40 -6.02 -4.27 -6.96
CA ALA A 40 -5.82 -4.68 -5.55
C ALA A 40 -6.88 -4.15 -4.57
N PRO A 41 -7.39 -2.90 -4.69
CA PRO A 41 -8.51 -2.43 -3.86
C PRO A 41 -9.77 -3.29 -3.97
N LEU A 42 -10.00 -3.92 -5.13
CA LEU A 42 -11.15 -4.78 -5.36
C LEU A 42 -11.09 -6.08 -4.53
N ARG A 43 -9.93 -6.48 -4.01
CA ARG A 43 -9.79 -7.66 -3.14
C ARG A 43 -10.76 -7.63 -1.95
N LYS A 44 -10.98 -6.45 -1.36
CA LYS A 44 -11.88 -6.28 -0.21
C LYS A 44 -13.36 -6.42 -0.58
N SER A 45 -13.69 -6.08 -1.82
CA SER A 45 -15.05 -5.84 -2.29
C SER A 45 -15.61 -7.00 -3.12
N ALA A 46 -14.75 -7.68 -3.89
CA ALA A 46 -15.13 -8.71 -4.84
C ALA A 46 -14.91 -10.11 -4.28
N ARG A 47 -15.98 -10.90 -4.23
CA ARG A 47 -15.95 -12.34 -3.90
C ARG A 47 -15.50 -13.22 -5.09
N GLY A 48 -15.36 -12.63 -6.28
CA GLY A 48 -15.06 -13.35 -7.51
C GLY A 48 -13.66 -13.97 -7.49
N LYS A 49 -13.59 -15.30 -7.61
CA LYS A 49 -12.31 -16.05 -7.68
C LYS A 49 -11.39 -15.52 -8.77
N PHE A 50 -11.94 -15.08 -9.90
CA PHE A 50 -11.17 -14.51 -11.01
C PHE A 50 -10.36 -13.28 -10.59
N ASN A 51 -10.95 -12.34 -9.86
CA ASN A 51 -10.24 -11.13 -9.42
C ASN A 51 -9.10 -11.48 -8.45
N ILE A 52 -9.32 -12.43 -7.55
CA ILE A 52 -8.30 -12.89 -6.59
C ILE A 52 -7.14 -13.56 -7.34
N ILE A 53 -7.44 -14.46 -8.29
CA ILE A 53 -6.43 -15.13 -9.12
C ILE A 53 -5.65 -14.11 -9.95
N LEU A 54 -6.33 -13.12 -10.52
CA LEU A 54 -5.70 -12.05 -11.29
C LEU A 54 -4.73 -11.22 -10.42
N ILE A 55 -5.16 -10.80 -9.23
CA ILE A 55 -4.31 -10.07 -8.28
C ILE A 55 -3.12 -10.92 -7.86
N TRP A 56 -3.35 -12.19 -7.52
CA TRP A 56 -2.29 -13.13 -7.13
C TRP A 56 -1.24 -13.29 -8.22
N PHE A 57 -1.67 -13.51 -9.46
CA PHE A 57 -0.76 -13.64 -10.60
C PHE A 57 0.02 -12.35 -10.85
N ALA A 58 -0.65 -11.19 -10.85
CA ALA A 58 0.00 -9.91 -11.03
C ALA A 58 1.01 -9.60 -9.91
N TYR A 59 0.68 -9.95 -8.66
CA TYR A 59 1.53 -9.76 -7.49
C TYR A 59 2.82 -10.56 -7.61
N LEU A 60 2.73 -11.85 -7.93
CA LEU A 60 3.90 -12.71 -8.11
C LEU A 60 4.76 -12.27 -9.29
N LEU A 61 4.13 -11.86 -10.39
CA LEU A 61 4.85 -11.53 -11.62
C LEU A 61 5.51 -10.15 -11.56
N ALA A 62 5.02 -9.23 -10.74
CA ALA A 62 5.56 -7.88 -10.62
C ALA A 62 7.05 -7.87 -10.22
N ASP A 63 7.38 -8.59 -9.14
CA ASP A 63 8.76 -8.67 -8.64
C ASP A 63 9.64 -9.52 -9.56
N ALA A 64 9.10 -10.63 -10.08
CA ALA A 64 9.82 -11.51 -11.00
C ALA A 64 10.22 -10.77 -12.29
N THR A 65 9.31 -10.00 -12.88
CA THR A 65 9.56 -9.23 -14.10
C THR A 65 10.61 -8.14 -13.88
N ALA A 66 10.53 -7.42 -12.75
CA ALA A 66 11.50 -6.37 -12.45
C ALA A 66 12.91 -6.95 -12.26
N ASN A 67 13.06 -8.03 -11.50
CA ASN A 67 14.33 -8.72 -11.33
C ASN A 67 14.89 -9.28 -12.65
N PHE A 68 14.01 -9.87 -13.48
CA PHE A 68 14.39 -10.36 -14.81
C PHE A 68 14.90 -9.24 -15.71
N ALA A 69 14.20 -8.10 -15.74
CA ALA A 69 14.61 -6.94 -16.52
C ALA A 69 15.96 -6.37 -16.04
N ILE A 70 16.21 -6.30 -14.72
CA ILE A 70 17.51 -5.89 -14.17
C ILE A 70 18.62 -6.84 -14.64
N GLY A 71 18.36 -8.15 -14.61
CA GLY A 71 19.30 -9.16 -15.11
C GLY A 71 19.62 -9.01 -16.60
N LEU A 72 18.61 -8.77 -17.43
CA LEU A 72 18.80 -8.50 -18.86
C LEU A 72 19.66 -7.26 -19.10
N ILE A 73 19.41 -6.18 -18.37
CA ILE A 73 20.18 -4.94 -18.50
C ILE A 73 21.63 -5.16 -18.06
N SER A 74 21.85 -5.81 -16.91
CA SER A 74 23.18 -6.11 -16.40
C SER A 74 24.01 -6.95 -17.39
N ASN A 75 23.39 -7.98 -17.98
CA ASN A 75 24.05 -8.80 -19.00
C ASN A 75 24.35 -8.01 -20.29
N SER A 76 23.43 -7.14 -20.71
CA SER A 76 23.62 -6.32 -21.91
C SER A 76 24.79 -5.33 -21.76
N GLN A 77 24.93 -4.69 -20.60
CA GLN A 77 26.03 -3.76 -20.32
C GLN A 77 27.37 -4.49 -20.20
N ARG A 78 27.40 -5.65 -19.53
CA ARG A 78 28.60 -6.48 -19.45
C ARG A 78 29.13 -6.84 -20.85
N ASN A 79 28.26 -7.35 -21.72
CA ASN A 79 28.65 -7.73 -23.09
C ASN A 79 29.16 -6.53 -23.92
N GLN A 80 28.65 -5.32 -23.65
CA GLN A 80 29.09 -4.10 -24.31
C GLN A 80 30.49 -3.67 -23.83
N CYS A 81 30.76 -3.80 -22.52
CA CYS A 81 32.07 -3.54 -21.93
C CYS A 81 33.13 -4.50 -22.48
N ASP A 82 32.85 -5.81 -22.51
CA ASP A 82 33.76 -6.82 -23.05
C ASP A 82 34.13 -6.51 -24.53
N LYS A 83 33.15 -6.08 -25.33
CA LYS A 83 33.39 -5.67 -26.73
C LYS A 83 34.25 -4.40 -26.83
N ALA A 84 34.04 -3.41 -25.95
CA ALA A 84 34.83 -2.18 -25.92
C ALA A 84 36.29 -2.45 -25.52
N SER A 85 36.53 -3.38 -24.60
CA SER A 85 37.88 -3.82 -24.22
C SER A 85 38.62 -4.52 -25.36
N HIS A 86 37.91 -5.20 -26.27
CA HIS A 86 38.48 -5.90 -27.41
C HIS A 86 38.54 -5.07 -28.72
N LYS A 87 37.82 -3.94 -28.81
CA LYS A 87 37.84 -3.03 -29.98
C LYS A 87 37.94 -1.57 -29.53
N ALA A 88 39.16 -1.04 -29.44
CA ALA A 88 39.47 0.31 -28.95
C ALA A 88 38.88 1.48 -29.77
N ASN A 89 38.21 1.23 -30.91
CA ASN A 89 37.77 2.28 -31.85
C ASN A 89 36.27 2.34 -32.11
N GLN A 90 35.41 1.67 -31.31
CA GLN A 90 33.96 1.84 -31.43
C GLN A 90 33.44 2.78 -30.34
N LYS A 91 32.80 3.88 -30.77
CA LYS A 91 32.05 4.80 -29.90
C LYS A 91 31.07 3.97 -29.06
N PRO A 92 31.03 4.11 -27.72
CA PRO A 92 30.04 3.42 -26.91
C PRO A 92 28.64 3.82 -27.43
N GLU A 93 27.81 2.84 -27.78
CA GLU A 93 26.44 3.09 -28.23
C GLU A 93 25.69 3.90 -27.17
N ASP A 94 25.08 5.02 -27.56
CA ASP A 94 24.29 5.92 -26.69
C ASP A 94 23.16 5.21 -25.91
N ASN A 95 22.83 3.96 -26.26
CA ASN A 95 21.92 3.10 -25.53
C ASN A 95 22.40 2.71 -24.11
N SER A 96 23.71 2.65 -23.84
CA SER A 96 24.23 2.19 -22.53
C SER A 96 23.77 3.09 -21.38
N ASP A 97 23.74 4.39 -21.62
CA ASP A 97 23.39 5.41 -20.63
C ASP A 97 21.91 5.36 -20.29
N LEU A 98 21.09 5.11 -21.31
CA LEU A 98 19.65 5.03 -21.14
C LEU A 98 19.24 3.74 -20.45
N LEU A 99 19.93 2.63 -20.75
CA LEU A 99 19.76 1.38 -20.01
C LEU A 99 20.11 1.57 -18.53
N ALA A 100 21.22 2.24 -18.22
CA ALA A 100 21.58 2.57 -16.84
C ALA A 100 20.53 3.46 -16.16
N PHE A 101 19.96 4.41 -16.90
CA PHE A 101 18.87 5.26 -16.43
C PHE A 101 17.57 4.49 -16.17
N TRP A 102 17.28 3.42 -16.91
CA TRP A 102 16.07 2.60 -16.71
C TRP A 102 16.15 1.66 -15.49
N VAL A 103 17.34 1.21 -15.09
CA VAL A 103 17.49 0.27 -13.96
C VAL A 103 16.88 0.80 -12.65
N PRO A 104 17.09 2.06 -12.24
CA PRO A 104 16.40 2.64 -11.09
C PRO A 104 14.86 2.60 -11.13
N PHE A 105 14.23 2.61 -12.31
CA PHE A 105 12.77 2.45 -12.40
C PHE A 105 12.34 1.05 -12.00
N LEU A 106 13.13 0.03 -12.34
CA LEU A 106 12.87 -1.34 -11.91
C LEU A 106 13.02 -1.47 -10.39
N LEU A 107 13.99 -0.78 -9.79
CA LEU A 107 14.10 -0.67 -8.33
C LEU A 107 12.87 0.02 -7.72
N LEU A 108 12.37 1.07 -8.35
CA LEU A 108 11.12 1.74 -7.97
C LEU A 108 9.90 0.80 -8.08
N HIS A 109 9.81 0.00 -9.14
CA HIS A 109 8.75 -1.00 -9.32
C HIS A 109 8.82 -2.12 -8.28
N LEU A 110 10.02 -2.55 -7.87
CA LEU A 110 10.21 -3.50 -6.76
C LEU A 110 9.74 -2.92 -5.42
N GLY A 111 9.70 -1.60 -5.30
CA GLY A 111 9.01 -0.93 -4.21
C GLY A 111 7.50 -1.22 -4.16
N GLY A 112 6.89 -1.69 -5.24
CA GLY A 112 5.47 -2.07 -5.30
C GLY A 112 4.50 -0.89 -5.14
N PRO A 113 3.21 -1.10 -5.44
CA PRO A 113 2.19 -0.07 -5.26
C PRO A 113 1.80 0.08 -3.78
N ASP A 114 1.14 1.20 -3.46
CA ASP A 114 0.69 1.47 -2.09
C ASP A 114 -0.51 0.62 -1.65
N THR A 115 -1.26 0.07 -2.61
CA THR A 115 -2.52 -0.65 -2.41
C THR A 115 -2.33 -2.08 -1.94
N ILE A 116 -1.15 -2.67 -2.16
CA ILE A 116 -0.83 -4.05 -1.79
C ILE A 116 0.67 -4.19 -1.52
N THR A 117 1.02 -4.62 -0.31
CA THR A 117 2.39 -4.98 0.09
C THR A 117 2.56 -6.48 0.25
N ALA A 118 1.53 -7.13 0.77
CA ALA A 118 1.45 -8.56 1.03
C ALA A 118 0.18 -9.12 0.39
N PHE A 119 0.26 -10.32 -0.18
CA PHE A 119 -0.92 -11.04 -0.62
C PHE A 119 -1.50 -11.87 0.53
N SER A 120 -0.67 -12.53 1.33
CA SER A 120 -1.09 -13.21 2.57
C SER A 120 -0.31 -12.71 3.78
N LEU A 121 -0.75 -13.05 5.00
CA LEU A 121 -0.01 -12.65 6.20
C LEU A 121 1.41 -13.24 6.25
N GLU A 122 1.62 -14.41 5.66
CA GLU A 122 2.94 -15.05 5.58
C GLU A 122 3.95 -14.21 4.77
N ASP A 123 3.49 -13.43 3.79
CA ASP A 123 4.37 -12.53 3.03
C ASP A 123 4.96 -11.43 3.93
N ASN A 124 4.25 -11.02 4.99
CA ASN A 124 4.77 -10.05 5.96
C ASN A 124 5.93 -10.62 6.78
N GLU A 125 5.91 -11.92 7.08
CA GLU A 125 7.00 -12.61 7.81
C GLU A 125 8.29 -12.67 6.97
N LEU A 126 8.16 -12.66 5.64
CA LEU A 126 9.28 -12.66 4.71
C LEU A 126 9.94 -11.28 4.51
N TRP A 127 9.66 -10.29 5.37
CA TRP A 127 10.25 -8.96 5.28
C TRP A 127 11.79 -8.97 5.22
N LEU A 128 12.45 -9.91 5.90
CA LEU A 128 13.91 -10.05 5.88
C LEU A 128 14.42 -10.46 4.49
N ARG A 129 13.67 -11.30 3.76
CA ARG A 129 13.96 -11.64 2.36
C ARG A 129 13.84 -10.43 1.47
N HIS A 130 12.82 -9.60 1.67
CA HIS A 130 12.68 -8.33 0.95
C HIS A 130 13.79 -7.34 1.30
N PHE A 131 14.26 -7.30 2.54
CA PHE A 131 15.41 -6.49 2.95
C PHE A 131 16.71 -6.93 2.27
N LEU A 132 17.00 -8.24 2.25
CA LEU A 132 18.15 -8.79 1.51
C LEU A 132 18.03 -8.53 0.00
N GLY A 133 16.83 -8.70 -0.55
CA GLY A 133 16.50 -8.38 -1.94
C GLY A 133 16.79 -6.91 -2.27
N LEU A 134 16.37 -5.98 -1.40
CA LEU A 134 16.70 -4.56 -1.53
C LEU A 134 18.20 -4.33 -1.59
N GLY A 135 18.98 -4.97 -0.70
CA GLY A 135 20.44 -4.85 -0.70
C GLY A 135 21.08 -5.32 -2.01
N PHE A 136 20.69 -6.51 -2.49
CA PHE A 136 21.19 -7.06 -3.76
C PHE A 136 20.82 -6.17 -4.95
N GLN A 137 19.57 -5.72 -5.01
CA GLN A 137 19.08 -4.90 -6.12
C GLN A 137 19.70 -3.50 -6.11
N ALA A 138 19.86 -2.88 -4.93
CA ALA A 138 20.60 -1.63 -4.79
C ALA A 138 22.04 -1.79 -5.28
N GLY A 139 22.71 -2.88 -4.90
CA GLY A 139 24.05 -3.21 -5.39
C GLY A 139 24.10 -3.39 -6.91
N ALA A 140 23.13 -4.09 -7.51
CA ALA A 140 23.03 -4.28 -8.95
C ALA A 140 22.83 -2.94 -9.69
N VAL A 141 21.98 -2.05 -9.17
CA VAL A 141 21.78 -0.71 -9.76
C VAL A 141 23.06 0.12 -9.67
N VAL A 142 23.74 0.11 -8.52
CA VAL A 142 25.01 0.82 -8.34
C VAL A 142 26.09 0.28 -9.29
N TYR A 143 26.16 -1.04 -9.47
CA TYR A 143 27.09 -1.68 -10.41
C TYR A 143 26.85 -1.22 -11.85
N VAL A 144 25.61 -1.31 -12.34
CA VAL A 144 25.19 -0.82 -13.67
C VAL A 144 25.50 0.67 -13.81
N PHE A 145 25.22 1.45 -12.75
CA PHE A 145 25.47 2.88 -12.76
C PHE A 145 26.96 3.21 -12.89
N ILE A 146 27.83 2.56 -12.13
CA ILE A 146 29.29 2.75 -12.20
C ILE A 146 29.82 2.42 -13.60
N GLN A 147 29.32 1.36 -14.23
CA GLN A 147 29.71 1.02 -15.61
C GLN A 147 29.32 2.09 -16.62
N SER A 148 28.24 2.83 -16.38
CA SER A 148 27.77 3.91 -17.27
C SER A 148 28.43 5.28 -17.03
N LEU A 149 29.13 5.48 -15.91
CA LEU A 149 29.75 6.75 -15.54
C LEU A 149 30.75 7.37 -16.54
N PRO A 150 31.47 6.61 -17.40
CA PRO A 150 32.30 7.22 -18.44
C PRO A 150 31.53 8.20 -19.33
N ASN A 151 30.21 8.03 -19.46
CA ASN A 151 29.33 8.95 -20.15
C ASN A 151 28.51 9.81 -19.15
N LYS A 152 28.76 11.12 -19.13
CA LYS A 152 28.16 12.05 -18.15
C LYS A 152 26.75 12.55 -18.52
N LYS A 153 26.05 11.94 -19.47
CA LYS A 153 24.81 12.53 -20.03
C LYS A 153 23.61 12.43 -19.10
N LEU A 154 23.42 11.27 -18.44
CA LEU A 154 22.22 10.96 -17.66
C LEU A 154 22.46 10.72 -16.17
N TRP A 155 23.67 10.98 -15.66
CA TRP A 155 24.03 10.57 -14.29
C TRP A 155 23.17 11.23 -13.19
N VAL A 156 22.80 12.51 -13.33
CA VAL A 156 21.94 13.21 -12.36
C VAL A 156 20.52 12.63 -12.36
N PRO A 157 19.81 12.52 -13.50
CA PRO A 157 18.53 11.79 -13.59
C PRO A 157 18.58 10.39 -12.97
N THR A 158 19.62 9.60 -13.29
CA THR A 158 19.77 8.23 -12.79
C THR A 158 19.92 8.20 -11.27
N LEU A 159 20.73 9.10 -10.70
CA LEU A 159 20.91 9.19 -9.26
C LEU A 159 19.61 9.60 -8.54
N LEU A 160 18.87 10.56 -9.08
CA LEU A 160 17.58 10.98 -8.52
C LEU A 160 16.57 9.83 -8.52
N MET A 161 16.49 9.08 -9.63
CA MET A 161 15.62 7.91 -9.72
C MET A 161 16.07 6.78 -8.80
N PHE A 162 17.38 6.60 -8.59
CA PHE A 162 17.90 5.63 -7.65
C PHE A 162 17.47 5.96 -6.20
N VAL A 163 17.57 7.23 -5.81
CA VAL A 163 17.09 7.70 -4.50
C VAL A 163 15.59 7.46 -4.35
N ALA A 164 14.78 7.82 -5.37
CA ALA A 164 13.34 7.57 -5.35
C ALA A 164 13.00 6.08 -5.23
N GLY A 165 13.69 5.22 -5.99
CA GLY A 165 13.52 3.77 -5.96
C GLY A 165 13.90 3.16 -4.60
N MET A 166 15.03 3.60 -4.02
CA MET A 166 15.45 3.19 -2.68
C MET A 166 14.42 3.56 -1.63
N ILE A 167 13.89 4.79 -1.66
CA ILE A 167 12.83 5.20 -0.74
C ILE A 167 11.62 4.27 -0.86
N LYS A 168 11.11 4.05 -2.07
CA LYS A 168 9.91 3.22 -2.31
C LYS A 168 10.10 1.77 -1.86
N TYR A 169 11.29 1.20 -2.06
CA TYR A 169 11.61 -0.15 -1.62
C TYR A 169 11.74 -0.22 -0.10
N ILE A 170 12.46 0.71 0.53
CA ILE A 170 12.54 0.79 2.00
C ILE A 170 11.14 0.91 2.61
N GLU A 171 10.25 1.73 2.04
CA GLU A 171 8.87 1.85 2.49
C GLU A 171 8.13 0.49 2.46
N ARG A 172 8.28 -0.29 1.38
CA ARG A 172 7.67 -1.63 1.29
C ARG A 172 8.24 -2.56 2.35
N THR A 173 9.55 -2.66 2.46
CA THR A 173 10.21 -3.54 3.44
C THR A 173 9.81 -3.17 4.86
N TYR A 174 9.70 -1.87 5.16
CA TYR A 174 9.25 -1.40 6.46
C TYR A 174 7.76 -1.66 6.73
N ALA A 175 6.90 -1.58 5.70
CA ALA A 175 5.50 -1.95 5.81
C ALA A 175 5.35 -3.42 6.20
N LEU A 176 6.06 -4.32 5.52
CA LEU A 176 6.09 -5.75 5.82
C LEU A 176 6.62 -6.01 7.24
N TYR A 177 7.75 -5.37 7.61
CA TYR A 177 8.32 -5.48 8.96
C TYR A 177 7.34 -5.06 10.06
N LYS A 178 6.54 -4.00 9.85
CA LYS A 178 5.55 -3.57 10.84
C LYS A 178 4.31 -4.47 10.90
N ALA A 179 3.96 -5.08 9.78
CA ALA A 179 2.78 -5.92 9.64
C ALA A 179 3.05 -7.39 10.02
N SER A 180 4.32 -7.79 10.19
CA SER A 180 4.66 -9.12 10.72
C SER A 180 4.10 -9.28 12.13
N LEU A 181 3.60 -10.47 12.45
CA LEU A 181 2.84 -10.73 13.67
C LEU A 181 3.62 -10.38 14.93
N ASP A 182 4.90 -10.78 14.99
CA ASP A 182 5.78 -10.49 16.13
C ASP A 182 5.96 -8.98 16.35
N LYS A 183 6.25 -8.22 15.28
CA LYS A 183 6.48 -6.77 15.37
C LYS A 183 5.20 -5.98 15.54
N PHE A 184 4.12 -6.46 14.95
CA PHE A 184 2.80 -5.93 15.17
C PHE A 184 2.40 -6.08 16.64
N ARG A 185 2.64 -7.25 17.24
CA ARG A 185 2.47 -7.53 18.67
C ARG A 185 3.35 -6.65 19.54
N ASP A 186 4.66 -6.59 19.29
CA ASP A 186 5.61 -5.74 20.02
C ASP A 186 5.16 -4.26 20.04
N SER A 187 4.63 -3.76 18.92
CA SER A 187 4.15 -2.37 18.81
C SER A 187 2.96 -2.05 19.73
N MET A 188 2.22 -3.08 20.13
CA MET A 188 1.05 -3.00 21.01
C MET A 188 1.39 -3.26 22.48
N LEU A 189 2.51 -3.91 22.77
CA LEU A 189 3.02 -4.18 24.13
C LEU A 189 3.55 -2.93 24.88
N LYS A 190 3.02 -1.73 24.59
CA LYS A 190 3.40 -0.51 25.32
C LYS A 190 3.01 -0.61 26.79
N LYS A 191 3.90 -0.08 27.63
CA LYS A 191 3.85 0.01 29.11
C LYS A 191 2.40 -0.02 29.59
N LEU A 192 2.01 -1.12 30.23
CA LEU A 192 0.74 -1.27 30.93
C LEU A 192 0.45 0.06 31.61
N ASP A 193 -0.61 0.73 31.16
CA ASP A 193 -1.17 1.85 31.91
C ASP A 193 -1.48 1.23 33.28
N PRO A 194 -0.84 1.67 34.39
CA PRO A 194 -1.03 1.05 35.71
C PRO A 194 -2.46 1.20 36.26
N GLY A 195 -3.41 1.54 35.39
CA GLY A 195 -4.72 2.04 35.71
C GLY A 195 -4.64 3.46 36.23
N PRO A 196 -5.80 4.07 36.50
CA PRO A 196 -5.84 5.24 37.36
C PRO A 196 -5.13 4.93 38.68
N ASN A 197 -4.45 5.92 39.27
CA ASN A 197 -3.85 5.77 40.58
C ASN A 197 -4.97 5.58 41.62
N TYR A 198 -5.36 4.33 41.84
CA TYR A 198 -6.48 3.94 42.71
C TYR A 198 -6.27 4.45 44.12
N ALA A 199 -5.02 4.51 44.61
CA ALA A 199 -4.72 5.07 45.92
C ALA A 199 -5.14 6.54 45.98
N LYS A 200 -4.73 7.35 45.01
CA LYS A 200 -5.13 8.76 44.93
C LYS A 200 -6.64 8.95 44.77
N LEU A 201 -7.29 8.14 43.94
CA LEU A 201 -8.74 8.19 43.78
C LEU A 201 -9.48 7.82 45.07
N MET A 202 -9.01 6.81 45.79
CA MET A 202 -9.64 6.36 47.03
C MET A 202 -9.40 7.35 48.17
N GLU A 203 -8.21 7.96 48.25
CA GLU A 203 -7.93 9.08 49.17
C GLU A 203 -8.89 10.25 48.94
N GLU A 204 -9.13 10.63 47.68
CA GLU A 204 -10.05 11.72 47.33
C GLU A 204 -11.51 11.34 47.64
N TYR A 205 -11.89 10.08 47.40
CA TYR A 205 -13.22 9.56 47.75
C TYR A 205 -13.46 9.58 49.26
N ASP A 206 -12.50 9.08 50.06
CA ASP A 206 -12.58 9.05 51.52
C ASP A 206 -12.63 10.46 52.11
N PHE A 207 -11.83 11.40 51.57
CA PHE A 207 -11.89 12.81 51.95
C PHE A 207 -13.28 13.41 51.70
N LYS A 208 -13.84 13.20 50.49
CA LYS A 208 -15.17 13.73 50.15
C LYS A 208 -16.28 13.08 51.00
N LYS A 209 -16.19 11.78 51.28
CA LYS A 209 -17.12 11.04 52.15
C LYS A 209 -17.07 11.56 53.58
N LYS A 210 -15.88 11.78 54.14
CA LYS A 210 -15.68 12.33 55.50
C LYS A 210 -16.29 13.73 55.66
N ASN A 211 -16.23 14.54 54.60
CA ASN A 211 -16.81 15.88 54.56
C ASN A 211 -18.31 15.91 54.17
N LYS A 212 -18.97 14.75 54.09
CA LYS A 212 -20.39 14.61 53.69
C LYS A 212 -20.71 15.26 52.33
N LEU A 213 -19.73 15.33 51.43
CA LEU A 213 -19.93 15.81 50.07
C LEU A 213 -20.58 14.69 49.22
N PRO A 214 -21.40 15.02 48.21
CA PRO A 214 -21.94 14.02 47.30
C PRO A 214 -20.79 13.34 46.53
N THR A 215 -20.66 12.03 46.72
CA THR A 215 -19.63 11.20 46.07
C THR A 215 -20.26 10.14 45.19
N GLN A 216 -20.28 10.40 43.88
CA GLN A 216 -20.66 9.40 42.88
C GLN A 216 -19.44 9.10 42.00
N ILE A 217 -19.02 7.84 41.99
CA ILE A 217 -17.98 7.36 41.08
C ILE A 217 -18.69 7.00 39.78
N THR A 218 -18.59 7.88 38.79
CA THR A 218 -19.08 7.62 37.44
C THR A 218 -17.88 7.29 36.56
N LEU A 219 -17.94 6.16 35.88
CA LEU A 219 -17.02 5.85 34.80
C LEU A 219 -17.45 6.68 33.59
N GLU A 220 -16.73 7.75 33.28
CA GLU A 220 -16.95 8.48 32.04
C GLU A 220 -16.29 7.72 30.88
N PRO A 221 -17.07 7.23 29.90
CA PRO A 221 -16.50 6.67 28.69
C PRO A 221 -15.89 7.80 27.84
N ASP A 222 -14.74 7.55 27.20
CA ASP A 222 -14.10 8.48 26.25
C ASP A 222 -15.05 8.97 25.14
N PHE A 223 -16.03 8.13 24.79
CA PHE A 223 -17.14 8.46 23.91
C PHE A 223 -18.42 7.83 24.46
N PRO A 224 -19.41 8.62 24.92
CA PRO A 224 -20.67 8.06 25.39
C PRO A 224 -21.39 7.33 24.25
N PRO A 225 -22.01 6.18 24.52
CA PRO A 225 -22.84 5.50 23.54
C PRO A 225 -24.04 6.39 23.22
N LYS A 226 -24.19 6.75 21.94
CA LYS A 226 -25.27 7.61 21.46
C LYS A 226 -26.47 6.77 21.05
N THR A 227 -27.67 7.10 21.51
CA THR A 227 -28.88 6.31 21.21
C THR A 227 -29.42 6.57 19.80
N ASP A 228 -29.19 7.76 19.24
CA ASP A 228 -29.64 8.12 17.88
C ASP A 228 -28.74 7.54 16.79
N SER A 229 -29.27 7.48 15.56
CA SER A 229 -28.55 7.05 14.34
C SER A 229 -27.20 7.74 14.18
N LEU A 230 -26.17 6.97 13.80
CA LEU A 230 -24.80 7.48 13.66
C LEU A 230 -24.60 8.28 12.38
N LYS A 231 -24.02 9.47 12.54
CA LYS A 231 -23.51 10.24 11.40
C LYS A 231 -22.30 9.53 10.81
N ASP A 232 -22.06 9.67 9.51
CA ASP A 232 -20.97 8.97 8.82
C ASP A 232 -19.58 9.21 9.44
N LEU A 233 -19.34 10.44 9.92
CA LEU A 233 -18.09 10.80 10.59
C LEU A 233 -17.95 10.15 11.98
N GLU A 234 -19.06 9.96 12.70
CA GLU A 234 -19.11 9.27 14.00
C GLU A 234 -18.81 7.78 13.80
N VAL A 235 -19.35 7.15 12.74
CA VAL A 235 -19.06 5.76 12.37
C VAL A 235 -17.55 5.54 12.23
N VAL A 236 -16.84 6.42 11.51
CA VAL A 236 -15.39 6.31 11.32
C VAL A 236 -14.63 6.45 12.64
N HIS A 237 -15.08 7.31 13.55
CA HIS A 237 -14.45 7.50 14.86
C HIS A 237 -14.63 6.29 15.79
N TYR A 238 -15.86 5.77 15.91
CA TYR A 238 -16.12 4.56 16.68
C TYR A 238 -15.37 3.35 16.08
N ALA A 239 -15.39 3.20 14.75
CA ALA A 239 -14.64 2.14 14.07
C ALA A 239 -13.13 2.25 14.32
N TYR A 240 -12.56 3.46 14.34
CA TYR A 240 -11.14 3.65 14.65
C TYR A 240 -10.81 3.36 16.13
N LYS A 241 -11.73 3.67 17.06
CA LYS A 241 -11.61 3.28 18.48
C LYS A 241 -11.59 1.75 18.59
N TYR A 242 -12.59 1.07 18.04
CA TYR A 242 -12.69 -0.39 18.12
C TYR A 242 -11.56 -1.11 17.39
N PHE A 243 -11.15 -0.62 16.22
CA PHE A 243 -9.94 -1.10 15.56
C PHE A 243 -8.72 -1.08 16.47
N LYS A 244 -8.48 0.01 17.22
CA LYS A 244 -7.33 0.10 18.14
C LYS A 244 -7.41 -0.91 19.28
N THR A 245 -8.62 -1.18 19.78
CA THR A 245 -8.88 -2.14 20.85
C THR A 245 -8.75 -3.58 20.35
N PHE A 246 -9.38 -3.92 19.22
CA PHE A 246 -9.54 -5.29 18.76
C PHE A 246 -8.43 -5.80 17.84
N LYS A 247 -7.62 -4.93 17.25
CA LYS A 247 -6.47 -5.37 16.44
C LYS A 247 -5.47 -6.25 17.21
N GLY A 248 -5.45 -6.18 18.55
CA GLY A 248 -4.66 -7.07 19.40
C GLY A 248 -5.07 -8.54 19.30
N LEU A 249 -6.34 -8.82 18.97
CA LEU A 249 -6.84 -10.20 18.81
C LEU A 249 -6.17 -10.94 17.66
N VAL A 250 -5.67 -10.23 16.64
CA VAL A 250 -4.95 -10.84 15.51
C VAL A 250 -3.62 -11.46 15.95
N VAL A 251 -3.07 -11.02 17.08
CA VAL A 251 -1.79 -11.49 17.65
C VAL A 251 -1.97 -12.06 19.05
N ASP A 252 -3.14 -12.65 19.32
CA ASP A 252 -3.50 -13.33 20.56
C ASP A 252 -3.36 -12.47 21.83
N LEU A 253 -3.52 -11.14 21.71
CA LEU A 253 -3.63 -10.26 22.87
C LEU A 253 -5.07 -10.19 23.38
N ILE A 254 -5.21 -10.29 24.70
CA ILE A 254 -6.50 -10.21 25.39
C ILE A 254 -6.80 -8.75 25.74
N PHE A 255 -7.97 -8.26 25.32
CA PHE A 255 -8.48 -6.95 25.74
C PHE A 255 -9.05 -6.99 27.16
N SER A 256 -9.13 -5.84 27.83
CA SER A 256 -9.65 -5.76 29.20
C SER A 256 -11.16 -6.03 29.28
N PHE A 257 -11.65 -6.50 30.44
CA PHE A 257 -13.09 -6.64 30.68
C PHE A 257 -13.87 -5.34 30.45
N ARG A 258 -13.25 -4.19 30.73
CA ARG A 258 -13.83 -2.86 30.49
C ARG A 258 -14.07 -2.61 29.00
N GLU A 259 -13.02 -2.77 28.18
CA GLU A 259 -13.11 -2.59 26.73
C GLU A 259 -14.14 -3.54 26.10
N ARG A 260 -14.21 -4.78 26.60
CA ARG A 260 -15.23 -5.76 26.20
C ARG A 260 -16.65 -5.24 26.46
N ASN A 261 -16.91 -4.80 27.68
CA ASN A 261 -18.24 -4.38 28.09
C ASN A 261 -18.66 -3.11 27.34
N GLU A 262 -17.75 -2.14 27.19
CA GLU A 262 -18.00 -0.93 26.38
C GLU A 262 -18.40 -1.26 24.93
N SER A 263 -17.72 -2.20 24.29
CA SER A 263 -18.08 -2.64 22.94
C SER A 263 -19.45 -3.32 22.91
N ARG A 264 -19.71 -4.24 23.84
CA ARG A 264 -21.01 -4.94 23.91
C ARG A 264 -22.15 -3.97 24.13
N ASP A 265 -22.00 -3.02 25.03
CA ASP A 265 -23.07 -2.07 25.36
C ASP A 265 -23.31 -1.10 24.20
N PHE A 266 -22.27 -0.70 23.46
CA PHE A 266 -22.41 0.07 22.23
C PHE A 266 -23.18 -0.67 21.13
N PHE A 267 -22.86 -1.95 20.87
CA PHE A 267 -23.50 -2.72 19.82
C PHE A 267 -24.91 -3.20 20.19
N LYS A 268 -25.22 -3.42 21.47
CA LYS A 268 -26.55 -3.86 21.93
C LYS A 268 -27.64 -2.83 21.70
N ILE A 269 -27.32 -1.54 21.82
CA ILE A 269 -28.29 -0.46 21.67
C ILE A 269 -28.42 0.04 20.22
N ARG A 270 -27.65 -0.55 19.28
CA ARG A 270 -27.50 -0.03 17.92
C ARG A 270 -28.33 -0.80 16.93
N ASP A 271 -28.88 -0.08 15.95
CA ASP A 271 -29.51 -0.69 14.79
C ASP A 271 -28.52 -1.55 13.98
N PRO A 272 -28.97 -2.68 13.41
CA PRO A 272 -28.10 -3.57 12.64
C PRO A 272 -27.33 -2.86 11.51
N GLU A 273 -27.94 -1.87 10.85
CA GLU A 273 -27.30 -1.11 9.77
C GLU A 273 -26.08 -0.33 10.27
N ASP A 274 -26.23 0.43 11.35
CA ASP A 274 -25.12 1.20 11.91
C ASP A 274 -24.04 0.31 12.53
N ALA A 275 -24.43 -0.83 13.13
CA ALA A 275 -23.48 -1.83 13.60
C ALA A 275 -22.62 -2.38 12.45
N LEU A 276 -23.25 -2.76 11.33
CA LEU A 276 -22.55 -3.24 10.13
C LEU A 276 -21.64 -2.16 9.53
N ARG A 277 -22.08 -0.90 9.51
CA ARG A 277 -21.26 0.22 9.02
C ARG A 277 -19.99 0.42 9.86
N VAL A 278 -20.08 0.30 11.18
CA VAL A 278 -18.91 0.40 12.08
C VAL A 278 -17.95 -0.77 11.82
N ILE A 279 -18.47 -2.00 11.75
CA ILE A 279 -17.67 -3.21 11.51
C ILE A 279 -16.98 -3.15 10.14
N GLU A 280 -17.67 -2.68 9.09
CA GLU A 280 -17.09 -2.55 7.74
C GLU A 280 -15.89 -1.59 7.72
N VAL A 281 -15.98 -0.47 8.44
CA VAL A 281 -14.86 0.49 8.55
C VAL A 281 -13.74 -0.07 9.42
N GLU A 282 -14.06 -0.76 10.50
CA GLU A 282 -13.09 -1.42 11.37
C GLU A 282 -12.26 -2.47 10.61
N LEU A 283 -12.92 -3.36 9.87
CA LEU A 283 -12.26 -4.36 9.02
C LEU A 283 -11.40 -3.70 7.94
N ASN A 284 -11.84 -2.57 7.38
CA ASN A 284 -11.03 -1.82 6.41
C ASN A 284 -9.76 -1.24 7.04
N PHE A 285 -9.81 -0.77 8.29
CA PHE A 285 -8.62 -0.36 9.02
C PHE A 285 -7.67 -1.54 9.23
N LEU A 286 -8.20 -2.68 9.69
CA LEU A 286 -7.40 -3.88 9.93
C LEU A 286 -6.69 -4.34 8.66
N TYR A 287 -7.44 -4.47 7.56
CA TYR A 287 -6.85 -4.82 6.26
C TYR A 287 -5.75 -3.83 5.85
N ARG A 288 -6.03 -2.52 5.92
CA ARG A 288 -5.05 -1.50 5.49
C ARG A 288 -3.76 -1.58 6.32
N THR A 289 -3.87 -1.90 7.60
CA THR A 289 -2.71 -2.08 8.48
C THR A 289 -1.86 -3.30 8.12
N LEU A 290 -2.47 -4.42 7.72
CA LEU A 290 -1.76 -5.68 7.47
C LEU A 290 -1.30 -5.88 6.02
N TYR A 291 -1.99 -5.29 5.04
CA TYR A 291 -1.77 -5.60 3.62
C TYR A 291 -1.32 -4.41 2.76
N THR A 292 -1.15 -3.21 3.34
CA THR A 292 -0.84 -1.99 2.57
C THR A 292 0.25 -1.13 3.22
N LYS A 293 0.79 -0.15 2.49
CA LYS A 293 1.84 0.77 3.00
C LYS A 293 1.35 1.82 4.01
N VAL A 294 0.09 1.77 4.44
CA VAL A 294 -0.53 2.82 5.29
C VAL A 294 0.19 3.01 6.64
N GLU A 295 0.81 1.97 7.21
CA GLU A 295 1.51 2.09 8.50
C GLU A 295 2.89 2.78 8.42
N VAL A 296 3.45 2.89 7.22
CA VAL A 296 4.72 3.60 6.96
C VAL A 296 4.51 5.12 7.10
N LEU A 297 3.34 5.60 6.68
CA LEU A 297 2.97 7.02 6.70
C LEU A 297 2.86 7.59 8.10
N HIS A 298 2.40 6.80 9.06
CA HIS A 298 2.24 7.21 10.46
C HIS A 298 3.43 6.83 11.34
N LEU A 299 4.63 6.80 10.76
CA LEU A 299 5.88 6.84 11.53
C LEU A 299 5.89 8.11 12.38
N LYS A 300 5.58 7.97 13.67
CA LYS A 300 5.64 9.05 14.66
C LYS A 300 6.96 8.92 15.42
N MET A 301 8.07 9.21 14.76
CA MET A 301 9.34 9.40 15.45
C MET A 301 9.41 10.85 15.92
N LYS A 302 9.41 11.07 17.24
CA LYS A 302 9.69 12.40 17.84
C LYS A 302 8.81 13.56 17.29
N LYS A 303 7.54 13.30 17.01
CA LYS A 303 6.53 14.23 16.41
C LYS A 303 6.73 14.60 14.92
N ILE A 304 7.68 14.01 14.20
CA ILE A 304 7.90 14.25 12.76
C ILE A 304 7.23 13.16 11.92
N TYR A 305 6.53 13.56 10.86
CA TYR A 305 5.87 12.68 9.89
C TYR A 305 6.86 12.22 8.81
N VAL A 306 7.83 11.39 9.20
CA VAL A 306 8.95 10.98 8.33
C VAL A 306 8.46 10.34 7.02
N GLY A 307 7.42 9.50 7.07
CA GLY A 307 6.86 8.86 5.88
C GLY A 307 6.32 9.85 4.84
N TYR A 308 5.72 10.97 5.28
CA TYR A 308 5.24 12.01 4.35
C TYR A 308 6.41 12.76 3.69
N ILE A 309 7.47 13.03 4.45
CA ILE A 309 8.68 13.70 3.95
C ILE A 309 9.36 12.81 2.89
N LEU A 310 9.51 11.51 3.16
CA LEU A 310 10.11 10.57 2.23
C LEU A 310 9.32 10.45 0.91
N ARG A 311 7.98 10.44 0.97
CA ARG A 311 7.14 10.43 -0.24
C ARG A 311 7.25 11.72 -1.04
N PHE A 312 7.24 12.86 -0.37
CA PHE A 312 7.44 14.15 -1.02
C PHE A 312 8.82 14.21 -1.70
N LEU A 313 9.86 13.73 -1.01
CA LEU A 313 11.21 13.64 -1.56
C LEU A 313 11.26 12.72 -2.79
N ALA A 314 10.66 11.53 -2.72
CA ALA A 314 10.61 10.60 -3.85
C ALA A 314 9.88 11.22 -5.06
N LEU A 315 8.71 11.84 -4.86
CA LEU A 315 7.98 12.53 -5.92
C LEU A 315 8.78 13.70 -6.50
N ALA A 316 9.43 14.50 -5.65
CA ALA A 316 10.28 15.60 -6.09
C ALA A 316 11.46 15.11 -6.93
N CYS A 317 12.09 13.98 -6.58
CA CYS A 317 13.13 13.35 -7.37
C CYS A 317 12.61 12.96 -8.77
N VAL A 318 11.42 12.34 -8.87
CA VAL A 318 10.83 11.94 -10.15
C VAL A 318 10.46 13.16 -11.01
N LEU A 319 9.82 14.17 -10.43
CA LEU A 319 9.48 15.42 -11.12
C LEU A 319 10.73 16.16 -11.62
N THR A 320 11.76 16.24 -10.78
CA THR A 320 13.04 16.86 -11.15
C THR A 320 13.71 16.08 -12.28
N THR A 321 13.65 14.74 -12.22
CA THR A 321 14.15 13.87 -13.29
C THR A 321 13.42 14.13 -14.61
N LEU A 322 12.09 14.23 -14.58
CA LEU A 322 11.30 14.58 -15.77
C LEU A 322 11.69 15.96 -16.32
N GLY A 323 11.88 16.96 -15.45
CA GLY A 323 12.34 18.28 -15.85
C GLY A 323 13.71 18.25 -16.51
N ILE A 324 14.69 17.56 -15.90
CA ILE A 324 16.04 17.43 -16.48
C ILE A 324 15.98 16.71 -17.82
N PHE A 325 15.24 15.60 -17.92
CA PHE A 325 15.11 14.84 -19.16
C PHE A 325 14.41 15.65 -20.27
N TYR A 326 13.44 16.49 -19.91
CA TYR A 326 12.72 17.32 -20.87
C TYR A 326 13.55 18.50 -21.38
N PHE A 327 14.24 19.23 -20.47
CA PHE A 327 14.89 20.50 -20.77
C PHE A 327 16.40 20.41 -21.05
N LYS A 328 17.12 19.47 -20.43
CA LYS A 328 18.60 19.44 -20.46
C LYS A 328 19.19 18.31 -21.30
N VAL A 329 18.44 17.24 -21.54
CA VAL A 329 18.93 16.08 -22.29
C VAL A 329 18.73 16.29 -23.78
N ASN A 330 19.80 16.12 -24.58
CA ASN A 330 19.74 16.19 -26.03
C ASN A 330 19.09 14.91 -26.60
N LYS A 331 17.83 15.02 -27.02
CA LYS A 331 17.02 13.88 -27.46
C LYS A 331 17.46 13.31 -28.80
N HIS A 332 18.18 14.08 -29.63
CA HIS A 332 18.63 13.63 -30.95
C HIS A 332 19.66 12.48 -30.90
N GLU A 333 20.22 12.24 -29.72
CA GLU A 333 21.21 11.19 -29.48
C GLU A 333 20.58 9.83 -29.16
N PHE A 334 19.27 9.78 -28.90
CA PHE A 334 18.55 8.56 -28.55
C PHE A 334 17.53 8.16 -29.62
N ARG A 335 17.21 6.87 -29.70
CA ARG A 335 16.16 6.39 -30.61
C ARG A 335 14.79 6.87 -30.13
N GLY A 336 13.93 7.28 -31.07
CA GLY A 336 12.57 7.77 -30.78
C GLY A 336 11.73 6.85 -29.88
N VAL A 337 11.83 5.53 -30.11
CA VAL A 337 11.14 4.53 -29.29
C VAL A 337 11.61 4.57 -27.83
N ASP A 338 12.91 4.71 -27.61
CA ASP A 338 13.51 4.68 -26.27
C ASP A 338 13.21 5.97 -25.49
N ILE A 339 13.08 7.10 -26.19
CA ILE A 339 12.57 8.36 -25.64
C ILE A 339 11.11 8.20 -25.21
N GLY A 340 10.27 7.58 -26.05
CA GLY A 340 8.87 7.30 -25.74
C GLY A 340 8.71 6.42 -24.50
N ILE A 341 9.52 5.35 -24.38
CA ILE A 341 9.54 4.48 -23.20
C ILE A 341 9.93 5.27 -21.95
N THR A 342 10.96 6.11 -22.05
CA THR A 342 11.42 6.93 -20.93
C THR A 342 10.34 7.89 -20.42
N TYR A 343 9.64 8.59 -21.32
CA TYR A 343 8.50 9.42 -20.93
C TYR A 343 7.38 8.60 -20.31
N THR A 344 7.09 7.41 -20.85
CA THR A 344 6.08 6.50 -20.31
C THR A 344 6.42 6.08 -18.87
N LEU A 345 7.68 5.78 -18.59
CA LEU A 345 8.14 5.41 -17.24
C LEU A 345 8.05 6.58 -16.26
N LEU A 346 8.48 7.77 -16.66
CA LEU A 346 8.42 8.97 -15.81
C LEU A 346 6.98 9.40 -15.52
N LEU A 347 6.14 9.50 -16.55
CA LEU A 347 4.74 9.86 -16.39
C LEU A 347 3.96 8.78 -15.64
N GLY A 348 4.28 7.50 -15.89
CA GLY A 348 3.73 6.38 -15.15
C GLY A 348 4.06 6.46 -13.65
N ALA A 349 5.32 6.71 -13.29
CA ALA A 349 5.74 6.88 -11.90
C ALA A 349 5.01 8.06 -11.22
N ILE A 350 4.90 9.21 -11.89
CA ILE A 350 4.17 10.38 -11.38
C ILE A 350 2.68 10.04 -11.20
N ALA A 351 2.06 9.39 -12.17
CA ALA A 351 0.65 9.01 -12.09
C ALA A 351 0.40 8.06 -10.90
N LEU A 352 1.27 7.06 -10.71
CA LEU A 352 1.18 6.14 -9.56
C LEU A 352 1.33 6.88 -8.22
N ASP A 353 2.25 7.85 -8.12
CA ASP A 353 2.42 8.68 -6.91
C ASP A 353 1.22 9.60 -6.66
N VAL A 354 0.66 10.21 -7.70
CA VAL A 354 -0.55 11.05 -7.59
C VAL A 354 -1.74 10.22 -7.12
N ILE A 355 -1.93 9.01 -7.67
CA ILE A 355 -2.99 8.09 -7.24
C ILE A 355 -2.77 7.69 -5.77
N ALA A 356 -1.53 7.39 -5.37
CA ALA A 356 -1.19 7.07 -3.98
C ALA A 356 -1.49 8.24 -3.01
N ILE A 357 -1.14 9.47 -3.37
CA ILE A 357 -1.45 10.68 -2.59
C ILE A 357 -2.96 10.89 -2.51
N PHE A 358 -3.69 10.72 -3.61
CA PHE A 358 -5.14 10.81 -3.62
C PHE A 358 -5.78 9.79 -2.67
N MET A 359 -5.38 8.51 -2.74
CA MET A 359 -5.86 7.46 -1.84
C MET A 359 -5.51 7.70 -0.37
N LEU A 360 -4.41 8.41 -0.10
CA LEU A 360 -3.98 8.80 1.24
C LEU A 360 -4.87 9.92 1.81
N ILE A 361 -5.13 10.97 1.02
CA ILE A 361 -6.00 12.08 1.41
C ILE A 361 -7.41 11.55 1.71
N PHE A 362 -7.98 10.75 0.80
CA PHE A 362 -9.32 10.18 0.94
C PHE A 362 -9.37 8.85 1.71
N SER A 363 -8.50 8.68 2.71
CA SER A 363 -8.52 7.48 3.56
C SER A 363 -9.37 7.64 4.82
N ASP A 364 -9.97 6.55 5.30
CA ASP A 364 -10.72 6.52 6.56
C ASP A 364 -9.86 7.00 7.75
N ARG A 365 -8.53 6.83 7.69
CA ARG A 365 -7.60 7.27 8.72
C ARG A 365 -7.40 8.79 8.72
N SER A 366 -7.35 9.41 7.55
CA SER A 366 -7.34 10.86 7.41
C SER A 366 -8.62 11.46 7.98
N ILE A 367 -9.76 10.80 7.75
CA ILE A 367 -11.06 11.19 8.31
C ILE A 367 -11.09 11.00 9.85
N ALA A 368 -10.58 9.89 10.37
CA ALA A 368 -10.49 9.61 11.82
C ALA A 368 -9.53 10.56 12.57
N SER A 369 -8.69 11.32 11.85
CA SER A 369 -7.78 12.30 12.48
C SER A 369 -8.46 13.62 12.90
N ILE A 370 -9.71 13.84 12.47
CA ILE A 370 -10.49 15.04 12.76
C ILE A 370 -10.99 14.99 14.22
N LYS A 371 -10.23 15.60 15.14
CA LYS A 371 -10.50 15.49 16.58
C LYS A 371 -11.79 16.17 17.07
N ASP A 372 -12.19 17.27 16.43
CA ASP A 372 -13.36 18.05 16.87
C ASP A 372 -14.52 17.88 15.87
N LEU A 373 -15.47 17.03 16.23
CA LEU A 373 -16.72 16.84 15.46
C LEU A 373 -17.68 18.03 15.61
N LYS A 374 -17.53 18.84 16.66
CA LYS A 374 -18.39 20.01 16.92
C LYS A 374 -17.94 21.22 16.11
N ARG A 375 -16.64 21.33 15.83
CA ARG A 375 -16.05 22.37 14.95
C ARG A 375 -15.25 21.73 13.82
N PRO A 376 -15.92 21.14 12.81
CA PRO A 376 -15.23 20.50 11.72
C PRO A 376 -14.45 21.54 10.88
N PRO A 377 -13.28 21.17 10.33
CA PRO A 377 -12.51 22.04 9.44
C PRO A 377 -13.26 22.35 8.14
N TRP A 378 -12.85 23.42 7.45
CA TRP A 378 -13.51 23.91 6.23
C TRP A 378 -13.65 22.88 5.10
N TRP A 379 -12.73 21.91 5.02
CA TRP A 379 -12.76 20.80 4.04
C TRP A 379 -13.59 19.58 4.48
N ALA A 380 -14.15 19.57 5.69
CA ALA A 380 -14.98 18.46 6.16
C ALA A 380 -16.20 18.12 5.28
N PRO A 381 -16.86 19.07 4.57
CA PRO A 381 -17.93 18.75 3.63
C PRO A 381 -17.47 17.80 2.51
N ILE A 382 -16.22 17.90 2.07
CA ILE A 382 -15.64 17.02 1.03
C ILE A 382 -15.58 15.58 1.54
N TYR A 383 -15.12 15.38 2.78
CA TYR A 383 -15.12 14.04 3.39
C TYR A 383 -16.52 13.51 3.66
N LYS A 384 -17.47 14.36 4.02
CA LYS A 384 -18.88 13.95 4.14
C LYS A 384 -19.42 13.46 2.80
N ALA A 385 -19.22 14.21 1.72
CA ALA A 385 -19.64 13.80 0.38
C ALA A 385 -19.00 12.47 -0.05
N PHE A 386 -17.71 12.29 0.22
CA PHE A 386 -17.00 11.05 -0.02
C PHE A 386 -17.57 9.87 0.79
N LEU A 387 -17.90 10.07 2.07
CA LEU A 387 -18.50 9.05 2.92
C LEU A 387 -19.92 8.67 2.47
N VAL A 388 -20.70 9.62 1.97
CA VAL A 388 -22.04 9.37 1.41
C VAL A 388 -21.93 8.51 0.15
N LEU A 389 -20.95 8.77 -0.72
CA LEU A 389 -20.68 7.93 -1.89
C LEU A 389 -20.33 6.48 -1.49
N MET A 390 -19.66 6.31 -0.34
CA MET A 390 -19.25 5.03 0.22
C MET A 390 -20.35 4.34 1.05
N ARG A 391 -21.51 4.98 1.24
CA ARG A 391 -22.59 4.44 2.07
C ARG A 391 -23.15 3.17 1.42
N PRO A 392 -23.56 2.16 2.19
CA PRO A 392 -24.39 1.06 1.69
C PRO A 392 -25.80 1.52 1.30
N TRP A 393 -26.37 0.85 0.30
CA TRP A 393 -27.68 1.12 -0.28
C TRP A 393 -28.45 -0.19 -0.30
N TRP A 394 -29.74 -0.14 0.04
CA TRP A 394 -30.59 -1.32 -0.05
C TRP A 394 -30.90 -1.64 -1.52
N LYS A 395 -30.67 -2.89 -1.91
CA LYS A 395 -31.00 -3.42 -3.23
C LYS A 395 -31.87 -4.66 -3.07
N THR A 396 -33.01 -4.66 -3.74
CA THR A 396 -33.89 -5.83 -3.81
C THR A 396 -33.29 -6.87 -4.74
N CYS A 397 -33.18 -8.11 -4.25
CA CYS A 397 -32.70 -9.23 -5.04
C CYS A 397 -33.71 -10.37 -5.03
N THR A 398 -33.95 -10.93 -6.21
CA THR A 398 -34.74 -12.14 -6.40
C THR A 398 -33.78 -13.33 -6.41
N CYS A 399 -33.78 -14.12 -5.34
CA CYS A 399 -33.00 -15.36 -5.30
C CYS A 399 -33.88 -16.52 -5.75
N ASN A 400 -33.37 -17.33 -6.69
CA ASN A 400 -34.00 -18.58 -7.10
C ASN A 400 -33.63 -19.67 -6.08
N CYS A 401 -34.24 -19.63 -4.90
CA CYS A 401 -34.01 -20.62 -3.85
C CYS A 401 -34.77 -21.92 -4.18
N LYS A 402 -34.08 -23.07 -4.17
CA LYS A 402 -34.64 -24.41 -4.47
C LYS A 402 -35.89 -24.81 -3.64
N TYR A 403 -36.18 -24.10 -2.55
CA TYR A 403 -37.26 -24.44 -1.60
C TYR A 403 -38.31 -23.33 -1.40
N LYS A 404 -38.16 -22.16 -2.05
CA LYS A 404 -39.16 -21.08 -2.04
C LYS A 404 -39.14 -20.36 -3.39
N HIS A 405 -40.27 -20.37 -4.10
CA HIS A 405 -40.47 -19.48 -5.23
C HIS A 405 -40.43 -18.02 -4.74
N ASN A 406 -39.49 -17.24 -5.27
CA ASN A 406 -39.41 -15.78 -5.16
C ASN A 406 -39.60 -15.14 -3.77
N PRO A 407 -38.78 -15.44 -2.74
CA PRO A 407 -38.59 -14.46 -1.68
C PRO A 407 -37.72 -13.32 -2.22
N GLU A 408 -38.36 -12.20 -2.57
CA GLU A 408 -37.66 -10.92 -2.62
C GLU A 408 -37.02 -10.69 -1.24
N HIS A 409 -35.70 -10.48 -1.22
CA HIS A 409 -34.99 -10.13 0.00
C HIS A 409 -34.13 -8.91 -0.29
N GLU A 410 -34.05 -8.03 0.70
CA GLU A 410 -33.27 -6.82 0.62
C GLU A 410 -31.82 -7.14 1.00
N LEU A 411 -30.89 -6.81 0.10
CA LEU A 411 -29.47 -6.93 0.33
C LEU A 411 -28.87 -5.54 0.47
N LEU A 412 -28.11 -5.34 1.54
CA LEU A 412 -27.31 -4.16 1.73
C LEU A 412 -26.11 -4.20 0.76
N ALA A 413 -26.18 -3.42 -0.32
CA ALA A 413 -25.21 -3.41 -1.41
C ALA A 413 -24.44 -2.08 -1.46
N THR A 414 -23.14 -2.15 -1.71
CA THR A 414 -22.29 -0.99 -2.02
C THR A 414 -21.76 -1.12 -3.45
N PRO A 415 -21.66 -0.01 -4.22
CA PRO A 415 -21.04 -0.03 -5.54
C PRO A 415 -19.64 -0.64 -5.46
N LEU A 416 -19.33 -1.62 -6.33
CA LEU A 416 -18.11 -2.46 -6.23
C LEU A 416 -16.80 -1.67 -6.14
N VAL A 417 -16.73 -0.52 -6.84
CA VAL A 417 -15.53 0.34 -6.91
C VAL A 417 -15.25 1.07 -5.60
N VAL A 418 -16.29 1.32 -4.80
CA VAL A 418 -16.29 2.19 -3.61
C VAL A 418 -16.51 1.37 -2.33
N ARG A 419 -16.85 0.08 -2.46
CA ARG A 419 -17.16 -0.83 -1.37
C ARG A 419 -15.95 -1.10 -0.47
N ARG A 420 -16.10 -0.86 0.83
CA ARG A 420 -15.06 -1.14 1.84
C ARG A 420 -14.97 -2.63 2.15
N TRP A 421 -16.09 -3.36 2.13
CA TRP A 421 -16.11 -4.80 2.36
C TRP A 421 -17.19 -5.55 1.57
N SER A 422 -16.87 -6.76 1.11
CA SER A 422 -17.75 -7.62 0.28
C SER A 422 -19.03 -8.14 0.98
N GLY A 423 -19.26 -7.78 2.24
CA GLY A 423 -20.38 -8.28 3.06
C GLY A 423 -20.22 -9.74 3.52
N SER A 424 -19.10 -10.38 3.17
CA SER A 424 -18.72 -11.71 3.67
C SER A 424 -17.26 -11.70 4.11
N ILE A 425 -16.97 -12.29 5.26
CA ILE A 425 -15.60 -12.55 5.69
C ILE A 425 -15.24 -13.93 5.16
N SER A 426 -14.65 -14.00 3.97
CA SER A 426 -14.06 -15.25 3.49
C SER A 426 -12.67 -15.43 4.10
N SER A 427 -12.21 -16.68 4.27
CA SER A 427 -10.87 -16.99 4.79
C SER A 427 -9.75 -16.18 4.10
N HIS A 428 -9.85 -15.96 2.79
CA HIS A 428 -8.87 -15.24 1.95
C HIS A 428 -8.80 -13.71 2.19
N ASN A 429 -9.74 -13.16 2.97
CA ASN A 429 -9.76 -11.74 3.30
C ASN A 429 -9.03 -11.41 4.63
N LEU A 430 -8.72 -12.44 5.43
CA LEU A 430 -8.04 -12.31 6.72
C LEU A 430 -6.78 -13.16 6.84
N ILE A 431 -6.64 -14.22 6.03
CA ILE A 431 -5.43 -15.05 5.89
C ILE A 431 -4.63 -14.59 4.67
#